data_AF-A0A8X6SG79-F1
#
_entry.id   AF-A0A8X6SG79-F1
#
_cell.length_a   1.000
_cell.length_b   1.000
_cell.length_c   1.000
_cell.angle_alpha   90.00
_cell.angle_beta   90.00
_cell.angle_gamma   90.00
#
_symmetry.space_group_name_H-M   'P 1'
#
loop_
_entity.id
_entity.type
_entity.pdbx_description
1 polymer ?
#
loop_
_entity_poly.entity_id
_entity_poly.type
_entity_poly.pdbx_seq_one_letter_code
_entity_poly.pdbx_strand_id
1 'polypeptide(L)'
;MISTYTERFGEIKENDGTCKTVYQYTLSCNNIELKVINYGACITSLKVPDNSGNVDDIVMGFDSLSEYINHSYYFGCTIGRFANRIAKGEFTLANKKYSLCVNNGPNHLHGGIKGFDKVVWDSEIQGNKIILSYISPAMEENYPGELTCYVTYELTDENEVIIHYKATTTEATPINLTNHSYFNLGGHRILFSDEAHFWLNGYVNKQNCRIWSEANPQVYVETPLHPEKLTVWCALWAGGILLQKR
;
A
#
# COMPACT_ATOMS: atom_id res chain seq x y z
N MET A 1 -20.11 -10.44 16.04
CA MET A 1 -19.91 -9.11 16.65
C MET A 1 -18.43 -8.84 16.65
N ILE A 2 -18.05 -7.76 16.00
CA ILE A 2 -16.65 -7.39 15.79
C ILE A 2 -16.09 -6.83 17.08
N SER A 3 -14.95 -7.35 17.52
CA SER A 3 -14.21 -6.80 18.66
C SER A 3 -13.05 -5.95 18.19
N THR A 4 -12.80 -4.85 18.91
CA THR A 4 -11.69 -3.95 18.65
C THR A 4 -10.74 -3.90 19.85
N TYR A 5 -9.44 -3.99 19.59
CA TYR A 5 -8.40 -3.86 20.61
C TYR A 5 -7.32 -2.90 20.14
N THR A 6 -6.71 -2.17 21.07
CA THR A 6 -5.61 -1.23 20.77
C THR A 6 -4.51 -1.39 21.79
N GLU A 7 -3.28 -1.50 21.31
CA GLU A 7 -2.09 -1.63 22.14
C GLU A 7 -0.97 -0.72 21.62
N ARG A 8 -0.01 -0.38 22.48
CA ARG A 8 1.18 0.35 22.05
C ARG A 8 2.10 -0.60 21.29
N PHE A 9 2.48 -0.21 20.09
CA PHE A 9 3.42 -0.96 19.24
C PHE A 9 4.84 -0.40 19.29
N GLY A 10 4.98 0.90 19.55
CA GLY A 10 6.29 1.53 19.72
C GLY A 10 6.22 3.05 19.80
N GLU A 11 7.33 3.70 19.48
CA GLU A 11 7.47 5.15 19.45
C GLU A 11 8.48 5.56 18.38
N ILE A 12 8.20 6.66 17.67
CA ILE A 12 9.07 7.27 16.69
C ILE A 12 9.47 8.65 17.16
N LYS A 13 10.75 8.96 17.11
CA LYS A 13 11.26 10.31 17.28
C LYS A 13 11.36 10.99 15.93
N GLU A 14 10.60 12.05 15.73
CA GLU A 14 10.63 12.87 14.52
C GLU A 14 11.83 13.84 14.54
N ASN A 15 12.16 14.40 13.39
CA ASN A 15 13.32 15.28 13.21
C ASN A 15 13.24 16.57 14.03
N ASP A 16 12.04 17.04 14.35
CA ASP A 16 11.79 18.20 15.20
C ASP A 16 11.96 17.89 16.70
N GLY A 17 12.31 16.64 17.04
CA GLY A 17 12.51 16.17 18.40
C GLY A 17 11.23 15.67 19.09
N THR A 18 10.07 15.76 18.44
CA THR A 18 8.82 15.22 18.97
C THR A 18 8.82 13.70 18.95
N CYS A 19 8.20 13.08 19.96
CA CYS A 19 7.95 11.64 19.98
C CYS A 19 6.49 11.38 19.63
N LYS A 20 6.27 10.52 18.64
CA LYS A 20 4.94 10.02 18.26
C LYS A 20 4.80 8.56 18.67
N THR A 21 3.77 8.26 19.45
CA THR A 21 3.42 6.88 19.79
C THR A 21 2.84 6.17 18.57
N VAL A 22 3.31 4.95 18.33
CA VAL A 22 2.72 4.06 17.34
C VAL A 22 1.87 3.03 18.07
N TYR A 23 0.63 2.88 17.63
CA TYR A 23 -0.32 1.91 18.15
C TYR A 23 -0.60 0.83 17.10
N GLN A 24 -0.93 -0.35 17.60
CA GLN A 24 -1.51 -1.44 16.82
C GLN A 24 -2.99 -1.56 17.18
N TYR A 25 -3.83 -1.59 16.15
CA TYR A 25 -5.27 -1.78 16.24
C TYR A 25 -5.60 -3.17 15.69
N THR A 26 -6.43 -3.89 16.42
CA THR A 26 -6.89 -5.23 16.03
C THR A 26 -8.40 -5.20 15.86
N LEU A 27 -8.89 -5.65 14.70
CA LEU A 27 -10.29 -5.98 14.45
C LEU A 27 -10.43 -7.50 14.35
N SER A 28 -11.38 -8.09 15.07
CA SER A 28 -11.60 -9.54 15.02
C SER A 28 -13.06 -9.89 14.81
N CYS A 29 -13.33 -10.84 13.92
CA CYS A 29 -14.66 -11.37 13.63
C CYS A 29 -14.53 -12.80 13.10
N ASN A 30 -15.35 -13.76 13.58
CA ASN A 30 -15.45 -15.12 13.03
C ASN A 30 -14.09 -15.83 12.75
N ASN A 31 -13.15 -15.75 13.70
CA ASN A 31 -11.77 -16.27 13.58
C ASN A 31 -10.87 -15.58 12.53
N ILE A 32 -11.33 -14.47 11.96
CA ILE A 32 -10.50 -13.52 11.21
C ILE A 32 -10.00 -12.45 12.16
N GLU A 33 -8.72 -12.11 12.05
CA GLU A 33 -8.07 -11.06 12.83
C GLU A 33 -7.26 -10.16 11.89
N LEU A 34 -7.64 -8.90 11.78
CA LEU A 34 -6.91 -7.87 11.05
C LEU A 34 -6.16 -6.99 12.05
N LYS A 35 -4.84 -6.87 11.90
CA LYS A 35 -4.02 -5.93 12.65
C LYS A 35 -3.44 -4.85 11.75
N VAL A 36 -3.55 -3.61 12.21
CA VAL A 36 -3.03 -2.43 11.51
C VAL A 36 -2.26 -1.57 12.50
N ILE A 37 -1.14 -0.99 12.09
CA ILE A 37 -0.44 0.05 12.85
C ILE A 37 -0.63 1.42 12.20
N ASN A 38 -0.62 2.49 13.00
CA ASN A 38 -0.73 3.85 12.45
C ASN A 38 0.56 4.38 11.81
N TYR A 39 1.70 3.71 11.99
CA TYR A 39 2.88 3.99 11.17
C TYR A 39 2.71 3.40 9.78
N GLY A 40 2.76 4.23 8.74
CA GLY A 40 2.55 3.81 7.36
C GLY A 40 1.12 3.36 7.03
N ALA A 41 0.16 3.52 7.97
CA ALA A 41 -1.19 2.96 7.88
C ALA A 41 -1.12 1.48 7.42
N CYS A 42 -0.33 0.68 8.13
CA CYS A 42 0.21 -0.58 7.66
C CYS A 42 -0.53 -1.78 8.24
N ILE A 43 -0.96 -2.73 7.39
CA ILE A 43 -1.43 -4.04 7.84
C ILE A 43 -0.22 -4.85 8.33
N THR A 44 -0.24 -5.26 9.60
CA THR A 44 0.85 -6.04 10.20
C THR A 44 0.54 -7.53 10.28
N SER A 45 -0.75 -7.89 10.28
CA SER A 45 -1.22 -9.28 10.36
C SER A 45 -2.63 -9.37 9.78
N LEU A 46 -2.93 -10.46 9.10
CA LEU A 46 -4.27 -10.84 8.66
C LEU A 46 -4.40 -12.34 8.82
N LYS A 47 -5.05 -12.76 9.91
CA LYS A 47 -5.28 -14.17 10.18
C LYS A 47 -6.60 -14.61 9.61
N VAL A 48 -6.61 -15.75 8.93
CA VAL A 48 -7.79 -16.32 8.27
C VAL A 48 -7.83 -17.84 8.50
N PRO A 49 -9.00 -18.44 8.77
CA PRO A 49 -9.13 -19.90 8.85
C PRO A 49 -9.06 -20.57 7.47
N ASP A 50 -8.39 -21.71 7.40
CA ASP A 50 -8.43 -22.64 6.27
C ASP A 50 -9.73 -23.46 6.23
N ASN A 51 -9.86 -24.36 5.25
CA ASN A 51 -11.04 -25.22 5.09
C ASN A 51 -11.26 -26.23 6.25
N SER A 52 -10.25 -26.43 7.09
CA SER A 52 -10.26 -27.32 8.26
C SER A 52 -10.42 -26.53 9.57
N GLY A 53 -10.54 -25.19 9.48
CA GLY A 53 -10.67 -24.28 10.61
C GLY A 53 -9.35 -23.91 11.29
N ASN A 54 -8.19 -24.28 10.74
CA ASN A 54 -6.90 -23.85 11.27
C ASN A 54 -6.65 -22.40 10.85
N VAL A 55 -6.27 -21.55 11.80
CA VAL A 55 -6.03 -20.13 11.56
C VAL A 55 -4.54 -19.89 11.35
N ASP A 56 -4.17 -19.23 10.27
CA ASP A 56 -2.79 -18.80 9.99
C ASP A 56 -2.76 -17.34 9.50
N ASP A 57 -1.61 -16.69 9.66
CA ASP A 57 -1.39 -15.33 9.15
C ASP A 57 -0.99 -15.38 7.67
N ILE A 58 -1.80 -14.74 6.83
CA ILE A 58 -1.67 -14.81 5.38
C ILE A 58 -0.97 -13.59 4.78
N VAL A 59 -0.45 -12.66 5.59
CA VAL A 59 0.34 -11.52 5.10
C VAL A 59 1.76 -11.54 5.64
N MET A 60 2.69 -11.06 4.83
CA MET A 60 4.06 -10.81 5.27
C MET A 60 4.13 -9.50 6.04
N GLY A 61 4.86 -9.52 7.15
CA GLY A 61 5.07 -8.37 8.01
C GLY A 61 6.26 -8.57 8.94
N PHE A 62 6.37 -7.70 9.94
CA PHE A 62 7.36 -7.79 11.01
C PHE A 62 6.68 -7.74 12.38
N ASP A 63 7.37 -8.27 13.40
CA ASP A 63 6.88 -8.30 14.77
C ASP A 63 7.13 -7.00 15.53
N SER A 64 8.03 -6.12 15.03
CA SER A 64 8.43 -4.91 15.73
C SER A 64 8.43 -3.65 14.86
N LEU A 65 8.14 -2.50 15.48
CA LEU A 65 8.21 -1.20 14.83
C LEU A 65 9.60 -0.91 14.23
N SER A 66 10.67 -1.30 14.94
CA SER A 66 12.04 -1.10 14.47
C SER A 66 12.31 -1.78 13.14
N GLU A 67 11.72 -2.94 12.88
CA GLU A 67 11.90 -3.65 11.62
C GLU A 67 11.17 -2.95 10.47
N TYR A 68 9.97 -2.43 10.72
CA TYR A 68 9.25 -1.59 9.75
C TYR A 68 10.01 -0.31 9.41
N ILE A 69 10.72 0.29 10.36
CA ILE A 69 11.54 1.49 10.13
C ILE A 69 12.80 1.15 9.32
N ASN A 70 13.45 0.03 9.64
CA ASN A 70 14.76 -0.31 9.09
C ASN A 70 14.70 -1.02 7.73
N HIS A 71 13.55 -1.54 7.31
CA HIS A 71 13.39 -2.23 6.04
C HIS A 71 12.48 -1.48 5.07
N SER A 72 12.88 -1.47 3.79
CA SER A 72 12.15 -0.76 2.72
C SER A 72 11.40 -1.72 1.79
N TYR A 73 10.72 -2.72 2.34
CA TYR A 73 9.92 -3.68 1.55
C TYR A 73 8.45 -3.28 1.37
N TYR A 74 8.03 -2.20 2.04
CA TYR A 74 6.66 -1.68 1.99
C TYR A 74 5.58 -2.68 2.47
N PHE A 75 5.97 -3.73 3.21
CA PHE A 75 5.05 -4.76 3.68
C PHE A 75 3.84 -4.14 4.37
N GLY A 76 2.65 -4.36 3.80
CA GLY A 76 1.38 -3.94 4.37
C GLY A 76 1.11 -2.44 4.38
N CYS A 77 2.08 -1.60 4.00
CA CYS A 77 1.95 -0.14 4.11
C CYS A 77 0.98 0.45 3.08
N THR A 78 0.36 1.57 3.46
CA THR A 78 -0.27 2.47 2.50
C THR A 78 0.80 3.25 1.74
N ILE A 79 0.67 3.27 0.42
CA ILE A 79 1.59 3.94 -0.49
C ILE A 79 0.97 5.22 -1.02
N GLY A 80 1.74 6.29 -0.98
CA GLY A 80 1.37 7.61 -1.49
C GLY A 80 2.51 8.62 -1.30
N ARG A 81 2.44 9.81 -1.89
CA ARG A 81 1.28 10.39 -2.60
C ARG A 81 0.98 9.75 -3.97
N PHE A 82 1.99 9.16 -4.61
CA PHE A 82 1.84 8.43 -5.87
C PHE A 82 2.49 7.04 -5.81
N ALA A 83 1.67 6.00 -5.93
CA ALA A 83 2.11 4.63 -6.01
C ALA A 83 2.79 4.31 -7.34
N ASN A 84 3.80 3.43 -7.26
CA ASN A 84 4.66 3.04 -8.38
C ASN A 84 5.53 4.22 -8.87
N ARG A 85 5.92 4.21 -10.15
CA ARG A 85 6.99 5.05 -10.66
C ARG A 85 6.50 6.28 -11.41
N ILE A 86 7.19 7.40 -11.20
CA ILE A 86 7.16 8.58 -12.07
C ILE A 86 8.52 8.68 -12.77
N ALA A 87 8.47 8.68 -14.11
CA ALA A 87 9.63 8.75 -14.99
C ALA A 87 10.54 9.92 -14.61
N LYS A 88 11.84 9.69 -14.40
CA LYS A 88 12.81 10.76 -14.10
C LYS A 88 12.53 11.56 -12.82
N GLY A 89 11.52 11.16 -12.06
CA GLY A 89 10.96 11.99 -11.00
C GLY A 89 10.44 13.32 -11.52
N GLU A 90 9.95 13.39 -12.77
CA GLU A 90 9.47 14.64 -13.34
C GLU A 90 8.04 14.51 -13.84
N PHE A 91 7.23 15.54 -13.59
CA PHE A 91 5.93 15.69 -14.24
C PHE A 91 5.63 17.16 -14.48
N THR A 92 4.70 17.42 -15.39
CA THR A 92 4.19 18.76 -15.67
C THR A 92 2.71 18.81 -15.33
N LEU A 93 2.32 19.83 -14.58
CA LEU A 93 0.92 20.07 -14.21
C LEU A 93 0.62 21.55 -14.37
N ALA A 94 -0.45 21.87 -15.10
CA ALA A 94 -0.84 23.25 -15.43
C ALA A 94 0.33 24.10 -15.96
N ASN A 95 1.11 23.56 -16.90
CA ASN A 95 2.31 24.17 -17.49
C ASN A 95 3.48 24.48 -16.52
N LYS A 96 3.41 23.99 -15.27
CA LYS A 96 4.51 24.05 -14.32
C LYS A 96 5.20 22.70 -14.21
N LYS A 97 6.52 22.70 -14.32
CA LYS A 97 7.35 21.50 -14.14
C LYS A 97 7.64 21.28 -12.66
N TYR A 98 7.52 20.04 -12.22
CA TYR A 98 7.85 19.58 -10.88
C TYR A 98 8.93 18.51 -10.96
N SER A 99 9.91 18.59 -10.06
CA SER A 99 10.99 17.61 -9.91
C SER A 99 10.91 16.98 -8.52
N LEU A 100 10.61 15.70 -8.50
CA LEU A 100 10.53 14.81 -7.35
C LEU A 100 11.87 14.16 -7.07
N CYS A 101 12.03 13.52 -5.91
CA CYS A 101 13.23 12.75 -5.64
C CYS A 101 13.35 11.55 -6.61
N VAL A 102 14.57 11.24 -7.03
CA VAL A 102 14.87 10.04 -7.81
C VAL A 102 15.40 8.98 -6.85
N ASN A 103 14.48 8.19 -6.29
CA ASN A 103 14.76 7.17 -5.26
C ASN A 103 14.78 5.73 -5.81
N ASN A 104 14.54 5.52 -7.12
CA ASN A 104 14.61 4.21 -7.74
C ASN A 104 15.22 4.26 -9.14
N GLY A 105 16.54 4.05 -9.22
CA GLY A 105 17.28 4.13 -10.49
C GLY A 105 17.14 5.53 -11.08
N PRO A 106 16.66 5.70 -12.32
CA PRO A 106 16.39 7.01 -12.89
C PRO A 106 14.97 7.51 -12.58
N ASN A 107 14.20 6.91 -11.66
CA ASN A 107 12.78 7.25 -11.43
C ASN A 107 12.48 7.63 -9.98
N HIS A 108 11.36 8.31 -9.79
CA HIS A 108 10.68 8.43 -8.50
C HIS A 108 9.80 7.20 -8.28
N LEU A 109 9.69 6.71 -7.06
CA LEU A 109 8.96 5.50 -6.69
C LEU A 109 8.21 5.70 -5.36
N HIS A 110 6.95 5.27 -5.32
CA HIS A 110 6.16 5.09 -4.09
C HIS A 110 6.10 6.35 -3.21
N GLY A 111 5.97 7.52 -3.82
CA GLY A 111 5.81 8.79 -3.11
C GLY A 111 7.10 9.41 -2.58
N GLY A 112 8.24 8.72 -2.63
CA GLY A 112 9.56 9.33 -2.45
C GLY A 112 10.40 8.77 -1.32
N ILE A 113 11.23 9.61 -0.71
CA ILE A 113 12.14 9.19 0.37
C ILE A 113 11.33 8.87 1.63
N LYS A 114 10.53 9.83 2.10
CA LYS A 114 9.57 9.69 3.20
C LYS A 114 8.14 9.74 2.63
N GLY A 115 7.76 8.69 1.89
CA GLY A 115 6.40 8.48 1.43
C GLY A 115 5.43 8.19 2.58
N PHE A 116 4.16 7.97 2.22
CA PHE A 116 3.07 7.70 3.17
C PHE A 116 3.27 6.43 4.00
N ASP A 117 4.15 5.53 3.54
CA ASP A 117 4.59 4.33 4.23
C ASP A 117 5.50 4.63 5.44
N LYS A 118 6.09 5.83 5.53
CA LYS A 118 7.09 6.21 6.54
C LYS A 118 6.67 7.37 7.43
N VAL A 119 5.37 7.63 7.54
CA VAL A 119 4.80 8.67 8.40
C VAL A 119 3.89 8.04 9.46
N VAL A 120 3.78 8.69 10.62
CA VAL A 120 2.78 8.31 11.62
C VAL A 120 1.48 9.03 11.30
N TRP A 121 0.44 8.24 11.03
CA TRP A 121 -0.91 8.71 10.78
C TRP A 121 -1.64 8.98 12.10
N ASP A 122 -2.50 9.99 12.11
CA ASP A 122 -3.51 10.14 13.15
C ASP A 122 -4.56 9.04 12.99
N SER A 123 -5.22 8.66 14.08
CA SER A 123 -6.06 7.46 14.12
C SER A 123 -7.30 7.61 14.98
N GLU A 124 -8.40 6.99 14.57
CA GLU A 124 -9.58 6.78 15.41
C GLU A 124 -10.22 5.40 15.11
N ILE A 125 -10.90 4.83 16.12
CA ILE A 125 -11.72 3.63 15.96
C ILE A 125 -13.19 4.02 15.95
N GLN A 126 -13.94 3.54 14.96
CA GLN A 126 -15.37 3.74 14.86
C GLN A 126 -16.06 2.40 14.56
N GLY A 127 -16.61 1.76 15.60
CA GLY A 127 -17.26 0.45 15.47
C GLY A 127 -16.29 -0.60 14.94
N ASN A 128 -16.51 -1.07 13.71
CA ASN A 128 -15.70 -2.06 13.00
C ASN A 128 -14.63 -1.44 12.08
N LYS A 129 -14.32 -0.15 12.24
CA LYS A 129 -13.42 0.58 11.35
C LYS A 129 -12.24 1.18 12.10
N ILE A 130 -11.07 1.12 11.48
CA ILE A 130 -9.88 1.88 11.85
C ILE A 130 -9.73 2.98 10.79
N ILE A 131 -9.93 4.23 11.20
CA ILE A 131 -9.81 5.40 10.32
C ILE A 131 -8.47 6.06 10.62
N LEU A 132 -7.62 6.15 9.60
CA LEU A 132 -6.31 6.77 9.67
C LEU A 132 -6.31 8.00 8.80
N SER A 133 -5.75 9.10 9.29
CA SER A 133 -5.65 10.35 8.55
C SER A 133 -4.25 10.94 8.57
N TYR A 134 -3.86 11.56 7.46
CA TYR A 134 -2.58 12.24 7.33
C TYR A 134 -2.74 13.49 6.48
N ILE A 135 -2.18 14.60 6.95
CA ILE A 135 -2.08 15.85 6.19
C ILE A 135 -0.67 15.91 5.64
N SER A 136 -0.56 15.70 4.32
CA SER A 136 0.66 15.86 3.56
C SER A 136 0.76 17.33 3.12
N PRO A 137 1.63 18.15 3.73
CA PRO A 137 1.69 19.58 3.44
C PRO A 137 2.04 19.85 1.98
N ALA A 138 1.78 21.08 1.53
CA ALA A 138 2.20 21.51 0.20
C ALA A 138 3.73 21.35 0.06
N MET A 139 4.15 20.80 -1.09
CA MET A 139 5.54 20.49 -1.42
C MET A 139 6.18 19.36 -0.60
N GLU A 140 5.42 18.59 0.17
CA GLU A 140 5.94 17.33 0.72
C GLU A 140 6.38 16.41 -0.42
N GLU A 141 7.62 15.91 -0.35
CA GLU A 141 8.27 15.15 -1.42
C GLU A 141 8.20 15.85 -2.80
N ASN A 142 8.08 17.19 -2.81
CA ASN A 142 7.92 18.09 -3.95
C ASN A 142 6.57 17.99 -4.71
N TYR A 143 5.53 17.41 -4.10
CA TYR A 143 4.18 17.42 -4.66
C TYR A 143 3.42 18.73 -4.34
N PRO A 144 2.79 19.40 -5.32
CA PRO A 144 2.01 20.62 -5.07
C PRO A 144 0.74 20.34 -4.27
N GLY A 145 0.19 21.38 -3.63
CA GLY A 145 -1.03 21.29 -2.84
C GLY A 145 -0.85 20.55 -1.52
N GLU A 146 -1.47 21.06 -0.48
CA GLU A 146 -1.70 20.26 0.72
C GLU A 146 -2.71 19.17 0.38
N LEU A 147 -2.47 17.95 0.85
CA LEU A 147 -3.36 16.81 0.65
C LEU A 147 -3.76 16.25 2.02
N THR A 148 -5.04 16.34 2.35
CA THR A 148 -5.64 15.59 3.46
C THR A 148 -6.05 14.22 2.94
N CYS A 149 -5.45 13.15 3.48
CA CYS A 149 -5.70 11.79 3.09
C CYS A 149 -6.31 11.00 4.25
N TYR A 150 -7.25 10.12 3.94
CA TYR A 150 -7.86 9.16 4.84
C TYR A 150 -7.73 7.75 4.27
N VAL A 151 -7.33 6.81 5.12
CA VAL A 151 -7.38 5.37 4.87
C VAL A 151 -8.27 4.76 5.92
N THR A 152 -9.32 4.05 5.51
CA THR A 152 -10.20 3.33 6.43
C THR A 152 -10.06 1.84 6.18
N TYR A 153 -9.67 1.11 7.22
CA TYR A 153 -9.73 -0.35 7.25
C TYR A 153 -11.00 -0.78 7.96
N GLU A 154 -11.80 -1.58 7.31
CA GLU A 154 -13.05 -2.13 7.84
C GLU A 154 -13.02 -3.65 7.76
N LEU A 155 -13.37 -4.31 8.86
CA LEU A 155 -13.71 -5.73 8.85
C LEU A 155 -15.23 -5.85 8.90
N THR A 156 -15.84 -6.66 8.04
CA THR A 156 -17.30 -6.85 8.02
C THR A 156 -17.71 -8.15 8.74
N ASP A 157 -19.00 -8.29 9.06
CA ASP A 157 -19.53 -9.54 9.63
C ASP A 157 -19.55 -10.66 8.57
N GLU A 158 -19.47 -10.32 7.29
CA GLU A 158 -19.34 -11.20 6.12
C GLU A 158 -17.88 -11.61 5.82
N ASN A 159 -16.95 -11.37 6.74
CA ASN A 159 -15.54 -11.76 6.63
C ASN A 159 -14.75 -11.01 5.53
N GLU A 160 -15.18 -9.79 5.20
CA GLU A 160 -14.49 -8.95 4.21
C GLU A 160 -13.57 -7.94 4.91
N VAL A 161 -12.35 -7.77 4.39
CA VAL A 161 -11.48 -6.63 4.72
C VAL A 161 -11.61 -5.60 3.61
N ILE A 162 -12.20 -4.46 3.93
CA ILE A 162 -12.41 -3.36 2.99
C ILE A 162 -11.44 -2.23 3.31
N ILE A 163 -10.74 -1.74 2.29
CA ILE A 163 -9.85 -0.59 2.39
C ILE A 163 -10.44 0.56 1.57
N HIS A 164 -10.79 1.65 2.24
CA HIS A 164 -11.29 2.86 1.59
C HIS A 164 -10.26 3.96 1.63
N TYR A 165 -10.01 4.58 0.47
CA TYR A 165 -9.18 5.77 0.34
C TYR A 165 -10.05 6.98 0.04
N LYS A 166 -9.82 8.07 0.76
CA LYS A 166 -10.42 9.37 0.48
C LYS A 166 -9.36 10.43 0.60
N ALA A 167 -9.31 11.36 -0.34
CA ALA A 167 -8.38 12.48 -0.25
C ALA A 167 -8.99 13.77 -0.81
N THR A 168 -8.56 14.89 -0.26
CA THR A 168 -8.91 16.24 -0.70
C THR A 168 -7.65 17.10 -0.73
N THR A 169 -7.56 18.02 -1.69
CA THR A 169 -6.38 18.85 -1.87
C THR A 169 -6.73 20.32 -2.08
N THR A 170 -5.80 21.20 -1.70
CA THR A 170 -5.93 22.66 -1.90
C THR A 170 -5.55 23.11 -3.31
N GLU A 171 -4.78 22.31 -4.05
CA GLU A 171 -4.35 22.60 -5.43
C GLU A 171 -4.31 21.31 -6.25
N ALA A 172 -4.37 21.41 -7.58
CA ALA A 172 -4.21 20.23 -8.43
C ALA A 172 -2.89 19.49 -8.12
N THR A 173 -2.96 18.18 -7.91
CA THR A 173 -1.80 17.33 -7.56
C THR A 173 -2.05 15.90 -8.04
N PRO A 174 -1.03 15.15 -8.48
CA PRO A 174 -1.20 13.74 -8.78
C PRO A 174 -1.41 12.94 -7.48
N ILE A 175 -2.35 12.00 -7.52
CA ILE A 175 -2.63 11.08 -6.44
C ILE A 175 -2.86 9.67 -6.99
N ASN A 176 -2.20 8.69 -6.37
CA ASN A 176 -2.42 7.28 -6.65
C ASN A 176 -2.10 6.50 -5.38
N LEU A 177 -3.12 5.99 -4.69
CA LEU A 177 -2.99 5.34 -3.39
C LEU A 177 -3.22 3.83 -3.55
N THR A 178 -2.48 3.03 -2.79
CA THR A 178 -2.68 1.57 -2.70
C THR A 178 -2.20 1.07 -1.35
N ASN A 179 -2.56 -0.16 -1.01
CA ASN A 179 -1.92 -0.93 0.05
C ASN A 179 -0.89 -1.88 -0.59
N HIS A 180 0.22 -2.15 0.10
CA HIS A 180 1.31 -2.97 -0.40
C HIS A 180 1.52 -4.26 0.43
N SER A 181 0.44 -4.87 0.91
CA SER A 181 0.44 -6.22 1.50
C SER A 181 0.94 -7.28 0.52
N TYR A 182 1.76 -8.19 1.02
CA TYR A 182 2.20 -9.38 0.32
C TYR A 182 1.48 -10.56 0.95
N PHE A 183 0.72 -11.29 0.15
CA PHE A 183 -0.10 -12.39 0.63
C PHE A 183 0.59 -13.73 0.38
N ASN A 184 0.43 -14.65 1.33
CA ASN A 184 0.73 -16.07 1.18
C ASN A 184 -0.41 -16.86 1.84
N LEU A 185 -1.29 -17.46 1.03
CA LEU A 185 -2.47 -18.14 1.55
C LEU A 185 -2.15 -19.47 2.26
N GLY A 186 -0.95 -20.00 2.05
CA GLY A 186 -0.40 -21.13 2.81
C GLY A 186 0.17 -20.73 4.18
N GLY A 187 0.01 -19.47 4.59
CA GLY A 187 0.61 -18.91 5.80
C GLY A 187 2.12 -18.73 5.68
N HIS A 188 2.85 -18.74 6.79
CA HIS A 188 4.34 -18.63 6.75
C HIS A 188 5.05 -19.93 6.30
N ARG A 189 4.30 -20.98 5.94
CA ARG A 189 4.84 -22.27 5.47
C ARG A 189 5.00 -22.23 3.94
N ILE A 190 6.23 -22.15 3.44
CA ILE A 190 6.51 -22.16 2.00
C ILE A 190 6.66 -23.60 1.50
N LEU A 191 5.68 -24.11 0.71
CA LEU A 191 5.78 -25.41 0.01
C LEU A 191 5.09 -25.44 -1.36
N PHE A 192 5.22 -24.38 -2.18
CA PHE A 192 4.74 -24.20 -3.59
C PHE A 192 3.44 -23.39 -3.79
N SER A 193 3.34 -22.87 -5.02
CA SER A 193 2.61 -21.70 -5.54
C SER A 193 1.10 -21.61 -5.28
N ASP A 194 0.64 -20.38 -5.06
CA ASP A 194 -0.78 -20.02 -5.15
C ASP A 194 -1.18 -19.82 -6.63
N GLU A 195 -2.37 -20.32 -6.98
CA GLU A 195 -3.02 -20.05 -8.26
C GLU A 195 -3.94 -18.85 -8.09
N ALA A 196 -3.60 -17.73 -8.73
CA ALA A 196 -4.41 -16.52 -8.68
C ALA A 196 -5.13 -16.30 -10.02
N HIS A 197 -6.45 -16.10 -9.95
CA HIS A 197 -7.28 -15.76 -11.11
C HIS A 197 -7.64 -14.28 -11.03
N PHE A 198 -7.05 -13.48 -11.90
CA PHE A 198 -7.37 -12.07 -12.02
C PHE A 198 -8.44 -11.88 -13.09
N TRP A 199 -9.57 -11.33 -12.70
CA TRP A 199 -10.60 -10.89 -13.63
C TRP A 199 -10.33 -9.44 -14.01
N LEU A 200 -9.89 -9.22 -15.24
CA LEU A 200 -9.50 -7.91 -15.72
C LEU A 200 -10.56 -7.40 -16.69
N ASN A 201 -11.47 -6.56 -16.19
CA ASN A 201 -12.38 -5.81 -17.03
C ASN A 201 -11.83 -4.39 -17.23
N GLY A 202 -11.40 -4.06 -18.45
CA GLY A 202 -10.92 -2.73 -18.79
C GLY A 202 -9.94 -2.69 -19.97
N TYR A 203 -9.41 -1.50 -20.22
CA TYR A 203 -8.35 -1.26 -21.19
C TYR A 203 -7.03 -1.06 -20.42
N VAL A 204 -5.96 -1.74 -20.84
CA VAL A 204 -4.61 -1.46 -20.30
C VAL A 204 -3.85 -0.65 -21.34
N ASN A 205 -3.47 0.56 -20.98
CA ASN A 205 -2.49 1.30 -21.77
C ASN A 205 -1.13 0.60 -21.65
N LYS A 206 -0.46 0.35 -22.78
CA LYS A 206 0.90 -0.25 -22.85
C LYS A 206 1.91 0.41 -21.90
N GLN A 207 1.68 1.65 -21.48
CA GLN A 207 2.47 2.36 -20.46
C GLN A 207 2.49 1.70 -19.08
N ASN A 208 1.44 0.98 -18.67
CA ASN A 208 1.45 0.23 -17.39
C ASN A 208 2.41 -0.97 -17.42
N CYS A 209 2.95 -1.32 -18.60
CA CYS A 209 3.97 -2.32 -18.80
C CYS A 209 5.14 -1.78 -19.66
N ARG A 210 5.85 -0.70 -19.27
CA ARG A 210 7.33 -0.56 -19.46
C ARG A 210 7.96 0.80 -19.10
N ILE A 211 9.27 0.67 -18.84
CA ILE A 211 10.39 1.63 -18.67
C ILE A 211 10.21 2.96 -19.43
N TRP A 212 10.48 4.07 -18.74
CA TRP A 212 10.34 5.43 -19.26
C TRP A 212 11.66 6.02 -19.77
N SER A 213 11.61 6.74 -20.90
CA SER A 213 12.70 7.58 -21.43
C SER A 213 12.17 8.92 -21.97
N GLU A 214 13.09 9.81 -22.33
CA GLU A 214 12.93 11.27 -22.54
C GLU A 214 12.03 11.70 -23.72
N ALA A 215 11.51 10.77 -24.52
CA ALA A 215 10.89 11.06 -25.82
C ALA A 215 9.37 10.78 -25.91
N ASN A 216 8.61 10.94 -24.83
CA ASN A 216 7.16 10.68 -24.83
C ASN A 216 6.36 11.99 -24.83
N PRO A 217 5.65 12.32 -25.93
CA PRO A 217 4.23 12.00 -25.93
C PRO A 217 3.81 11.36 -27.26
N GLN A 218 3.25 10.16 -27.22
CA GLN A 218 2.53 9.59 -28.36
C GLN A 218 1.09 9.31 -27.98
N VAL A 219 0.21 9.50 -28.96
CA VAL A 219 -1.24 9.25 -28.90
C VAL A 219 -1.49 7.82 -28.40
N TYR A 220 -2.37 7.72 -27.40
CA TYR A 220 -2.71 6.47 -26.73
C TYR A 220 -3.61 5.62 -27.63
N VAL A 221 -3.17 4.39 -27.91
CA VAL A 221 -4.04 3.34 -28.45
C VAL A 221 -4.42 2.44 -27.29
N GLU A 222 -5.60 2.67 -26.74
CA GLU A 222 -6.22 1.76 -25.78
C GLU A 222 -6.39 0.39 -26.46
N THR A 223 -5.87 -0.65 -25.83
CA THR A 223 -6.04 -2.02 -26.32
C THR A 223 -6.93 -2.77 -25.33
N PRO A 224 -8.00 -3.45 -25.79
CA PRO A 224 -8.76 -4.34 -24.95
C PRO A 224 -7.85 -5.40 -24.33
N LEU A 225 -8.06 -5.72 -23.06
CA LEU A 225 -7.46 -6.90 -22.46
C LEU A 225 -7.96 -8.17 -23.16
N HIS A 226 -7.06 -9.05 -23.60
CA HIS A 226 -7.38 -10.45 -23.91
C HIS A 226 -7.08 -11.30 -22.66
N PRO A 227 -7.73 -12.47 -22.46
CA PRO A 227 -9.16 -12.67 -22.13
C PRO A 227 -9.54 -12.04 -20.78
N GLU A 228 -10.83 -12.03 -20.42
CA GLU A 228 -11.36 -11.50 -19.13
C GLU A 228 -10.72 -12.13 -17.88
N LYS A 229 -9.99 -13.24 -18.04
CA LYS A 229 -9.35 -14.01 -16.98
C LYS A 229 -7.87 -14.20 -17.27
N LEU A 230 -7.01 -13.62 -16.42
CA LEU A 230 -5.59 -13.91 -16.38
C LEU A 230 -5.30 -14.84 -15.20
N THR A 231 -4.92 -16.08 -15.48
CA THR A 231 -4.36 -16.97 -14.44
C THR A 231 -2.86 -16.71 -14.36
N VAL A 232 -2.38 -16.29 -13.20
CA VAL A 232 -0.95 -16.18 -12.92
C VAL A 232 -0.58 -17.16 -11.81
N TRP A 233 0.60 -17.76 -11.97
CA TRP A 233 1.25 -18.53 -10.93
C TRP A 233 2.21 -17.57 -10.23
N CYS A 234 1.99 -17.31 -8.94
CA CYS A 234 2.94 -16.54 -8.15
C CYS A 234 3.76 -17.50 -7.28
N ALA A 235 5.08 -17.37 -7.32
CA ALA A 235 6.00 -17.99 -6.39
C ALA A 235 7.11 -16.99 -6.07
N LEU A 236 7.42 -16.84 -4.79
CA LEU A 236 8.55 -16.07 -4.29
C LEU A 236 9.49 -17.00 -3.51
N TRP A 237 10.77 -16.99 -3.90
CA TRP A 237 11.88 -17.57 -3.16
C TRP A 237 12.85 -16.44 -2.79
N ALA A 238 13.80 -16.72 -1.90
CA ALA A 238 14.69 -15.81 -1.18
C ALA A 238 15.61 -14.89 -2.03
N GLY A 239 15.35 -14.71 -3.33
CA GLY A 239 16.13 -13.87 -4.24
C GLY A 239 15.33 -13.05 -5.27
N GLY A 240 13.99 -13.02 -5.24
CA GLY A 240 13.16 -12.15 -6.10
C GLY A 240 12.01 -12.83 -6.86
N ILE A 241 11.29 -12.03 -7.66
CA ILE A 241 10.07 -12.41 -8.42
C ILE A 241 10.44 -12.98 -9.79
N LEU A 242 9.90 -14.14 -10.16
CA LEU A 242 9.85 -14.66 -11.53
C LEU A 242 8.39 -14.81 -11.96
N LEU A 243 7.92 -13.93 -12.86
CA LEU A 243 6.64 -14.06 -13.53
C LEU A 243 6.83 -14.94 -14.77
N GLN A 244 6.20 -16.12 -14.81
CA GLN A 244 6.11 -16.91 -16.04
C GLN A 244 4.69 -16.80 -16.60
N LYS A 245 4.56 -16.02 -17.67
CA LYS A 245 3.33 -15.91 -18.46
C LYS A 245 3.25 -17.12 -19.41
N ARG A 246 2.09 -17.77 -19.51
CA ARG A 246 1.74 -18.59 -20.68
C ARG A 246 1.05 -17.71 -21.72
#